data_AF-J3MFZ2-F1
#
_entry.id   AF-J3MFZ2-F1
#
_cell.length_a   1.000
_cell.length_b   1.000
_cell.length_c   1.000
_cell.angle_alpha   90.00
_cell.angle_beta   90.00
_cell.angle_gamma   90.00
#
_symmetry.space_group_name_H-M   'P 1'
#
loop_
_entity.id
_entity.type
_entity.pdbx_description
1 polymer ?
#
loop_
_entity_poly.entity_id
_entity_poly.type
_entity_poly.pdbx_seq_one_letter_code
_entity_poly.pdbx_strand_id
1 'polypeptide(L)'
;MGRDRDSMFFLVLSLVLLGEFFSSCSCAQVYVVYMGKGLQGTSDDRHDMLRLHQQMLTAVHDGSLINWMHGFSLEKAEASYIYSYSNGFQGFAAKLNKQQALKLADMPGVISVFPNAKRSLHTTHSWDFMGLSVDTAAEVPELSSKNQENVIIGFIDTGIWPESPSFRDHGMSPVPTRWRGKCQRGEANSPSNFTCNRKIIGGRYYLRGYQTEENSPSKSAIKFISPRDSSGHGSHTASIAAGRFVRNMNYRGLGTGGGRGGAPMARIAAYKTCWDSGCYDADILAAFDDAISDGVDIISVSLGPDYPQGGYFTDAISIGSFHATSNGILVISSAGNAGRQGSATNLAPWMLTVAAGTTDRSFASYIRLANGTFIMGESLSTYHMHTSVKTISASEANAGYFTPYQSSFCLDSSLNRTKVRGKILICHHTKGSSDSRVSKSMVVKEAGALGMILIDEMEDHVANHFTLPGTVVGKTPGDKILSYINSTRLSTKYCS
;
A
#
# COMPACT_ATOMS: atom_id res chain seq x y z
N MET A 1 -26.39 25.63 -71.79
CA MET A 1 -25.93 25.88 -70.41
C MET A 1 -26.88 25.19 -69.46
N GLY A 2 -26.47 24.08 -68.83
CA GLY A 2 -27.35 23.39 -67.85
C GLY A 2 -27.21 21.88 -67.73
N ARG A 3 -26.23 21.22 -68.38
CA ARG A 3 -26.09 19.75 -68.28
C ARG A 3 -24.69 19.24 -67.89
N ASP A 4 -23.66 20.10 -67.91
CA ASP A 4 -22.29 19.71 -67.55
C ASP A 4 -21.90 20.00 -66.09
N ARG A 5 -22.69 20.78 -65.35
CA ARG A 5 -22.36 21.11 -63.95
C ARG A 5 -22.67 19.98 -62.98
N ASP A 6 -23.67 19.16 -63.25
CA ASP A 6 -24.08 18.08 -62.35
C ASP A 6 -23.17 16.85 -62.48
N SER A 7 -22.69 16.53 -63.68
CA SER A 7 -21.75 15.42 -63.87
C SER A 7 -20.37 15.70 -63.26
N MET A 8 -19.91 16.95 -63.29
CA MET A 8 -18.64 17.32 -62.65
C MET A 8 -18.74 17.32 -61.12
N PHE A 9 -19.91 17.68 -60.57
CA PHE A 9 -20.16 17.60 -59.12
C PHE A 9 -20.19 16.16 -58.62
N PHE A 10 -20.81 15.24 -59.36
CA PHE A 10 -20.82 13.82 -58.99
C PHE A 10 -19.44 13.16 -59.08
N LEU A 11 -18.61 13.54 -60.07
CA LEU A 11 -17.24 13.02 -60.19
C LEU A 11 -16.33 13.52 -59.05
N VAL A 12 -16.47 14.79 -58.65
CA VAL A 12 -15.72 15.34 -57.52
C VAL A 12 -16.21 14.77 -56.18
N LEU A 13 -17.53 14.59 -55.99
CA LEU A 13 -18.07 13.97 -54.77
C LEU A 13 -17.66 12.49 -54.67
N SER A 14 -17.57 11.77 -55.80
CA SER A 14 -17.12 10.37 -55.83
C SER A 14 -15.62 10.24 -55.54
N LEU A 15 -14.79 11.20 -55.99
CA LEU A 15 -13.36 11.26 -55.68
C LEU A 15 -13.09 11.68 -54.23
N VAL A 16 -13.93 12.54 -53.65
CA VAL A 16 -13.85 12.90 -52.22
C VAL A 16 -14.29 11.73 -51.33
N LEU A 17 -15.35 11.00 -51.71
CA LEU A 17 -15.80 9.81 -50.97
C LEU A 17 -14.85 8.60 -51.12
N LEU A 18 -14.13 8.46 -52.23
CA LEU A 18 -13.03 7.49 -52.37
C LEU A 18 -11.75 7.93 -51.65
N GLY A 19 -11.53 9.24 -51.49
CA GLY A 19 -10.43 9.82 -50.70
C GLY A 19 -10.57 9.61 -49.19
N GLU A 20 -11.79 9.43 -48.69
CA GLU A 20 -12.05 9.15 -47.26
C GLU A 20 -11.96 7.67 -46.87
N PHE A 21 -11.85 6.74 -47.83
CA PHE A 21 -11.70 5.30 -47.54
C PHE A 21 -10.24 4.78 -47.52
N PHE A 22 -9.24 5.63 -47.81
CA PHE A 22 -7.82 5.24 -47.76
C PHE A 22 -6.92 6.18 -46.94
N SER A 23 -7.47 6.91 -45.96
CA SER A 23 -6.67 7.47 -44.86
C SER A 23 -6.75 6.56 -43.64
N SER A 24 -6.19 5.34 -43.74
CA SER A 24 -5.76 4.65 -42.53
C SER A 24 -4.61 5.45 -41.94
N CYS A 25 -4.87 6.33 -40.97
CA CYS A 25 -3.79 6.90 -40.17
C CYS A 25 -2.99 5.72 -39.61
N SER A 26 -1.78 5.54 -40.11
CA SER A 26 -0.73 4.74 -39.47
C SER A 26 -0.23 5.49 -38.23
N CYS A 27 -1.15 5.78 -37.31
CA CYS A 27 -0.86 6.44 -36.07
C CYS A 27 -0.11 5.41 -35.21
N ALA A 28 1.19 5.64 -35.01
CA ALA A 28 2.03 4.72 -34.25
C ALA A 28 1.52 4.64 -32.80
N GLN A 29 1.13 3.45 -32.36
CA GLN A 29 0.62 3.13 -31.03
C GLN A 29 1.66 2.31 -30.29
N VAL A 30 1.64 2.34 -28.96
CA VAL A 30 2.52 1.46 -28.17
C VAL A 30 1.99 0.03 -28.24
N TYR A 31 2.87 -0.90 -28.59
CA TYR A 31 2.62 -2.34 -28.52
C TYR A 31 3.60 -2.97 -27.52
N VAL A 32 3.14 -4.04 -26.86
CA VAL A 32 3.95 -4.92 -26.03
C VAL A 32 4.23 -6.18 -26.84
N VAL A 33 5.52 -6.53 -26.95
CA VAL A 33 6.02 -7.75 -27.58
C VAL A 33 6.45 -8.69 -26.46
N TYR A 34 5.71 -9.78 -26.28
CA TYR A 34 5.96 -10.79 -25.27
C TYR A 34 6.67 -11.99 -25.88
N MET A 35 7.77 -12.42 -25.26
CA MET A 35 8.66 -13.48 -25.78
C MET A 35 8.77 -14.69 -24.82
N GLY A 36 8.03 -14.70 -23.70
CA GLY A 36 7.97 -15.86 -22.80
C GLY A 36 8.94 -15.81 -21.62
N LYS A 37 9.15 -16.98 -20.99
CA LYS A 37 10.05 -17.11 -19.83
C LYS A 37 11.50 -16.99 -20.27
N GLY A 38 12.27 -16.10 -19.63
CA GLY A 38 13.69 -15.94 -19.90
C GLY A 38 14.51 -17.11 -19.36
N LEU A 39 15.53 -17.53 -20.10
CA LEU A 39 16.58 -18.40 -19.57
C LEU A 39 17.28 -17.61 -18.44
N GLN A 40 17.40 -18.21 -17.25
CA GLN A 40 18.12 -17.61 -16.14
C GLN A 40 19.57 -17.39 -16.56
N GLY A 41 19.98 -16.13 -16.60
CA GLY A 41 21.24 -15.73 -17.21
C GLY A 41 21.90 -14.56 -16.48
N THR A 42 23.23 -14.57 -16.48
CA THR A 42 24.15 -13.63 -15.83
C THR A 42 24.03 -12.20 -16.40
N SER A 43 24.82 -11.24 -15.90
CA SER A 43 24.79 -9.85 -16.38
C SER A 43 25.11 -9.67 -17.87
N ASP A 44 25.77 -10.66 -18.48
CA ASP A 44 26.11 -10.71 -19.91
C ASP A 44 24.84 -10.92 -20.76
N ASP A 45 23.95 -11.82 -20.31
CA ASP A 45 22.70 -12.15 -20.99
C ASP A 45 21.74 -10.94 -21.12
N ARG A 46 21.79 -9.98 -20.19
CA ARG A 46 20.95 -8.77 -20.28
C ARG A 46 21.38 -7.80 -21.38
N HIS A 47 22.69 -7.68 -21.61
CA HIS A 47 23.21 -6.82 -22.69
C HIS A 47 22.91 -7.44 -24.05
N ASP A 48 23.02 -8.76 -24.14
CA ASP A 48 22.67 -9.51 -25.35
C ASP A 48 21.17 -9.47 -25.64
N MET A 49 20.31 -9.54 -24.62
CA MET A 49 18.86 -9.38 -24.80
C MET A 49 18.46 -7.96 -25.23
N LEU A 50 19.10 -6.92 -24.69
CA LEU A 50 18.84 -5.56 -25.14
C LEU A 50 19.26 -5.37 -26.60
N ARG A 51 20.41 -5.94 -26.99
CA ARG A 51 20.87 -5.95 -28.38
C ARG A 51 19.91 -6.71 -29.29
N LEU A 52 19.37 -7.84 -28.85
CA LEU A 52 18.37 -8.61 -29.59
C LEU A 52 17.09 -7.78 -29.81
N HIS A 53 16.56 -7.12 -28.77
CA HIS A 53 15.39 -6.25 -28.90
C HIS A 53 15.65 -5.07 -29.87
N GLN A 54 16.85 -4.49 -29.83
CA GLN A 54 17.26 -3.44 -30.77
C GLN A 54 17.34 -3.97 -32.21
N GLN A 55 17.90 -5.15 -32.43
CA GLN A 55 17.96 -5.78 -33.77
C GLN A 55 16.57 -6.06 -34.32
N MET A 56 15.66 -6.61 -33.50
CA MET A 56 14.27 -6.87 -33.91
C MET A 56 13.53 -5.58 -34.26
N LEU A 57 13.75 -4.50 -33.51
CA LEU A 57 13.17 -3.19 -33.81
C LEU A 57 13.75 -2.60 -35.11
N THR A 58 15.07 -2.64 -35.28
CA THR A 58 15.72 -2.17 -36.52
C THR A 58 15.17 -2.90 -37.74
N ALA A 59 15.02 -4.22 -37.66
CA ALA A 59 14.51 -5.05 -38.75
C ALA A 59 13.07 -4.69 -39.18
N VAL A 60 12.21 -4.21 -38.28
CA VAL A 60 10.84 -3.79 -38.65
C VAL A 60 10.73 -2.33 -39.05
N HIS A 61 11.75 -1.51 -38.78
CA HIS A 61 11.90 -0.16 -39.34
C HIS A 61 12.58 -0.14 -40.70
N ASP A 62 13.24 -1.24 -41.10
CA ASP A 62 13.80 -1.43 -42.43
C ASP A 62 12.69 -1.62 -43.48
N GLY A 63 12.48 -0.57 -44.28
CA GLY A 63 11.62 -0.58 -45.47
C GLY A 63 12.39 -0.50 -46.80
N SER A 64 13.72 -0.35 -46.78
CA SER A 64 14.57 -0.25 -47.98
C SER A 64 16.06 -0.41 -47.64
N LEU A 65 16.82 -1.08 -48.51
CA LEU A 65 18.30 -1.24 -48.44
C LEU A 65 19.05 0.09 -48.28
N ILE A 66 18.47 1.20 -48.76
CA ILE A 66 19.06 2.55 -48.66
C ILE A 66 19.04 3.06 -47.21
N ASN A 67 17.99 2.76 -46.44
CA ASN A 67 17.87 3.22 -45.04
C ASN A 67 18.84 2.48 -44.10
N TRP A 68 19.14 1.22 -44.42
CA TRP A 68 20.13 0.42 -43.70
C TRP A 68 21.56 0.93 -43.93
N MET A 69 21.90 1.27 -45.18
CA MET A 69 23.25 1.74 -45.55
C MET A 69 23.61 3.12 -44.96
N HIS A 70 22.61 3.91 -44.56
CA HIS A 70 22.76 5.24 -43.96
C HIS A 70 22.48 5.31 -42.45
N GLY A 71 22.21 4.18 -41.78
CA GLY A 71 22.02 4.14 -40.31
C GLY A 71 20.67 4.69 -39.79
N PHE A 72 19.79 5.15 -40.67
CA PHE A 72 18.49 5.75 -40.31
C PHE A 72 17.52 4.77 -39.61
N SER A 73 17.68 3.45 -39.79
CA SER A 73 16.84 2.46 -39.14
C SER A 73 17.19 2.25 -37.66
N LEU A 74 18.44 2.46 -37.27
CA LEU A 74 18.87 2.40 -35.87
C LEU A 74 18.29 3.57 -35.07
N GLU A 75 18.36 4.79 -35.62
CA GLU A 75 17.76 5.98 -34.98
C GLU A 75 16.25 5.83 -34.79
N LYS A 76 15.54 5.25 -35.78
CA LYS A 76 14.10 4.98 -35.68
C LYS A 76 13.78 3.87 -34.69
N ALA A 77 14.62 2.84 -34.60
CA ALA A 77 14.50 1.78 -33.61
C ALA A 77 14.64 2.36 -32.19
N GLU A 78 15.68 3.16 -31.94
CA GLU A 78 15.89 3.85 -30.67
C GLU A 78 14.76 4.82 -30.33
N ALA A 79 14.26 5.58 -31.30
CA ALA A 79 13.14 6.50 -31.10
C ALA A 79 11.80 5.79 -30.84
N SER A 80 11.64 4.56 -31.32
CA SER A 80 10.44 3.74 -31.10
C SER A 80 10.49 2.95 -29.79
N TYR A 81 11.68 2.71 -29.26
CA TYR A 81 11.89 1.91 -28.06
C TYR A 81 11.32 2.59 -26.81
N ILE A 82 10.74 1.80 -25.90
CA ILE A 82 10.21 2.29 -24.63
C ILE A 82 10.85 1.54 -23.47
N TYR A 83 10.67 0.21 -23.42
CA TYR A 83 11.18 -0.63 -22.32
C TYR A 83 11.59 -2.01 -22.81
N SER A 84 12.54 -2.62 -22.09
CA SER A 84 12.99 -4.00 -22.24
C SER A 84 12.70 -4.77 -20.94
N TYR A 85 12.11 -5.95 -21.06
CA TYR A 85 11.80 -6.84 -19.95
C TYR A 85 12.74 -8.05 -20.01
N SER A 86 13.54 -8.24 -18.95
CA SER A 86 14.56 -9.31 -18.91
C SER A 86 14.74 -9.97 -17.54
N ASN A 87 14.02 -9.53 -16.50
CA ASN A 87 14.25 -9.99 -15.13
C ASN A 87 13.45 -11.24 -14.73
N GLY A 88 12.23 -11.42 -15.25
CA GLY A 88 11.36 -12.57 -14.95
C GLY A 88 10.71 -13.21 -16.18
N PHE A 89 10.69 -12.46 -17.28
CA PHE A 89 10.20 -12.87 -18.60
C PHE A 89 10.90 -11.98 -19.64
N GLN A 90 10.90 -12.42 -20.89
CA GLN A 90 11.48 -11.70 -22.02
C GLN A 90 10.40 -10.97 -22.81
N GLY A 91 10.76 -9.79 -23.31
CA GLY A 91 9.92 -8.98 -24.17
C GLY A 91 10.35 -7.52 -24.16
N PHE A 92 9.66 -6.70 -24.94
CA PHE A 92 9.89 -5.26 -24.98
C PHE A 92 8.61 -4.50 -25.35
N ALA A 93 8.61 -3.20 -25.09
CA ALA A 93 7.55 -2.29 -25.51
C ALA A 93 8.11 -1.25 -26.47
N ALA A 94 7.39 -0.98 -27.56
CA ALA A 94 7.78 -0.02 -28.57
C ALA A 94 6.57 0.65 -29.22
N LYS A 95 6.78 1.86 -29.75
CA LYS A 95 5.81 2.62 -30.53
C LYS A 95 5.88 2.17 -31.99
N LEU A 96 4.86 1.45 -32.44
CA LEU A 96 4.83 0.75 -33.72
C LEU A 96 3.55 1.11 -34.48
N ASN A 97 3.62 1.04 -35.81
CA ASN A 97 2.42 0.95 -36.62
C ASN A 97 1.91 -0.51 -36.69
N LYS A 98 0.70 -0.70 -37.21
CA LYS A 98 0.07 -2.02 -37.28
C LYS A 98 0.86 -3.03 -38.12
N GLN A 99 1.50 -2.58 -39.21
CA GLN A 99 2.32 -3.45 -40.07
C GLN A 99 3.60 -3.92 -39.37
N GLN A 100 4.24 -3.03 -38.61
CA GLN A 100 5.42 -3.35 -37.80
C GLN A 100 5.07 -4.32 -36.67
N ALA A 101 3.94 -4.12 -35.99
CA ALA A 101 3.47 -5.02 -34.95
C ALA A 101 3.18 -6.43 -35.50
N LEU A 102 2.60 -6.54 -36.70
CA LEU A 102 2.39 -7.81 -37.39
C LEU A 102 3.71 -8.50 -37.76
N LYS A 103 4.66 -7.75 -38.35
CA LYS A 103 6.00 -8.29 -38.67
C LYS A 103 6.72 -8.83 -37.43
N LEU A 104 6.59 -8.16 -36.29
CA LEU A 104 7.17 -8.64 -35.02
C LEU A 104 6.44 -9.89 -34.50
N ALA A 105 5.12 -9.98 -34.66
CA ALA A 105 4.36 -11.15 -34.24
C ALA A 105 4.79 -12.43 -34.99
N ASP A 106 5.28 -12.28 -36.22
CA ASP A 106 5.78 -13.38 -37.04
C ASP A 106 7.27 -13.72 -36.78
N MET A 107 7.97 -12.97 -35.93
CA MET A 107 9.39 -13.23 -35.65
C MET A 107 9.59 -14.43 -34.71
N PRO A 108 10.59 -15.30 -34.97
CA PRO A 108 10.95 -16.38 -34.06
C PRO A 108 11.21 -15.88 -32.63
N GLY A 109 10.59 -16.52 -31.65
CA GLY A 109 10.71 -16.17 -30.23
C GLY A 109 9.69 -15.15 -29.73
N VAL A 110 8.83 -14.59 -30.58
CA VAL A 110 7.70 -13.75 -30.16
C VAL A 110 6.47 -14.62 -29.94
N ILE A 111 5.91 -14.57 -28.73
CA ILE A 111 4.69 -15.32 -28.35
C ILE A 111 3.44 -14.50 -28.68
N SER A 112 3.44 -13.21 -28.36
CA SER A 112 2.33 -12.33 -28.68
C SER A 112 2.75 -10.87 -28.82
N VAL A 113 2.04 -10.15 -29.69
CA VAL A 113 2.15 -8.70 -29.85
C VAL A 113 0.78 -8.09 -29.69
N PHE A 114 0.61 -7.18 -28.73
CA PHE A 114 -0.69 -6.60 -28.42
C PHE A 114 -0.60 -5.11 -28.09
N PRO A 115 -1.64 -4.31 -28.42
CA PRO A 115 -1.63 -2.89 -28.17
C PRO A 115 -1.68 -2.59 -26.66
N ASN A 116 -0.95 -1.55 -26.24
CA ASN A 116 -1.02 -1.02 -24.88
C ASN A 116 -2.45 -0.50 -24.62
N ALA A 117 -3.07 -1.01 -23.55
CA ALA A 117 -4.46 -0.72 -23.20
C ALA A 117 -4.55 -0.14 -21.78
N LYS A 118 -5.38 0.90 -21.62
CA LYS A 118 -5.71 1.50 -20.32
C LYS A 118 -6.58 0.52 -19.51
N ARG A 119 -6.24 0.28 -18.23
CA ARG A 119 -7.02 -0.55 -17.29
C ARG A 119 -7.68 0.32 -16.21
N SER A 120 -8.77 -0.17 -15.59
CA SER A 120 -9.56 0.55 -14.56
C SER A 120 -9.43 -0.11 -13.18
N LEU A 121 -9.55 0.67 -12.10
CA LEU A 121 -9.19 0.26 -10.72
C LEU A 121 -10.36 0.36 -9.73
N HIS A 122 -10.47 -0.59 -8.79
CA HIS A 122 -11.33 -0.52 -7.61
C HIS A 122 -10.72 -1.26 -6.39
N THR A 123 -10.74 -0.67 -5.20
CA THR A 123 -10.39 -1.32 -3.91
C THR A 123 -8.92 -1.58 -3.63
N THR A 124 -8.05 -0.61 -3.90
CA THR A 124 -7.57 -0.43 -5.26
C THR A 124 -6.89 -1.67 -5.83
N HIS A 125 -6.48 -2.63 -4.97
CA HIS A 125 -5.53 -3.66 -5.37
C HIS A 125 -5.44 -4.93 -4.50
N SER A 126 -5.61 -4.89 -3.16
CA SER A 126 -5.22 -6.04 -2.31
C SER A 126 -6.07 -7.30 -2.53
N TRP A 127 -7.37 -7.15 -2.73
CA TRP A 127 -8.26 -8.28 -3.04
C TRP A 127 -8.06 -8.77 -4.48
N ASP A 128 -7.74 -7.87 -5.41
CA ASP A 128 -7.42 -8.22 -6.80
C ASP A 128 -6.09 -8.98 -6.90
N PHE A 129 -5.09 -8.57 -6.12
CA PHE A 129 -3.81 -9.26 -5.96
C PHE A 129 -4.00 -10.71 -5.49
N MET A 130 -4.98 -10.97 -4.63
CA MET A 130 -5.34 -12.32 -4.19
C MET A 130 -6.23 -13.08 -5.19
N GLY A 131 -6.54 -12.50 -6.35
CA GLY A 131 -7.41 -13.10 -7.37
C GLY A 131 -8.89 -13.10 -7.02
N LEU A 132 -9.31 -12.36 -5.99
CA LEU A 132 -10.69 -12.29 -5.49
C LEU A 132 -11.45 -11.11 -6.12
N SER A 133 -11.45 -11.08 -7.46
CA SER A 133 -12.08 -10.01 -8.24
C SER A 133 -13.62 -10.06 -8.12
N VAL A 134 -14.27 -8.92 -8.38
CA VAL A 134 -15.72 -8.72 -8.22
C VAL A 134 -16.52 -9.19 -9.45
N ASP A 135 -15.89 -9.82 -10.44
CA ASP A 135 -16.64 -10.35 -11.59
C ASP A 135 -17.49 -11.54 -11.14
N THR A 136 -18.80 -11.29 -11.06
CA THR A 136 -19.84 -12.30 -10.82
C THR A 136 -19.84 -13.44 -11.85
N ALA A 137 -19.13 -13.28 -12.97
CA ALA A 137 -18.93 -14.31 -13.98
C ALA A 137 -17.77 -15.28 -13.65
N ALA A 138 -16.94 -14.96 -12.66
CA ALA A 138 -15.79 -15.76 -12.23
C ALA A 138 -15.89 -16.11 -10.73
N GLU A 139 -17.11 -16.33 -10.21
CA GLU A 139 -17.28 -16.90 -8.87
C GLU A 139 -16.65 -18.32 -8.86
N VAL A 140 -15.53 -18.47 -8.15
CA VAL A 140 -15.10 -19.78 -7.67
C VAL A 140 -16.24 -20.29 -6.77
N PRO A 141 -16.84 -21.46 -7.03
CA PRO A 141 -18.02 -21.95 -6.29
C PRO A 141 -17.85 -21.98 -4.77
N GLU A 142 -16.61 -22.12 -4.29
CA GLU A 142 -16.22 -22.18 -2.88
C GLU A 142 -16.06 -20.79 -2.20
N LEU A 143 -16.04 -19.70 -2.99
CA LEU A 143 -15.88 -18.30 -2.55
C LEU A 143 -17.15 -17.47 -2.81
N SER A 144 -18.30 -18.14 -2.89
CA SER A 144 -19.59 -17.51 -3.13
C SER A 144 -19.83 -16.30 -2.22
N SER A 145 -20.17 -15.17 -2.84
CA SER A 145 -20.53 -13.92 -2.14
C SER A 145 -21.91 -13.95 -1.48
N LYS A 146 -22.66 -15.06 -1.66
CA LYS A 146 -24.03 -15.24 -1.18
C LYS A 146 -24.09 -15.45 0.35
N ASN A 147 -25.14 -14.94 0.97
CA ASN A 147 -25.47 -15.08 2.40
C ASN A 147 -24.50 -14.44 3.40
N GLN A 148 -23.51 -13.67 2.93
CA GLN A 148 -22.60 -12.92 3.80
C GLN A 148 -23.35 -12.04 4.81
N GLU A 149 -24.52 -11.51 4.47
CA GLU A 149 -25.36 -10.68 5.34
C GLU A 149 -25.84 -11.36 6.62
N ASN A 150 -25.72 -12.68 6.72
CA ASN A 150 -26.01 -13.45 7.92
C ASN A 150 -24.76 -13.74 8.76
N VAL A 151 -23.56 -13.40 8.29
CA VAL A 151 -22.30 -13.57 9.01
C VAL A 151 -22.02 -12.34 9.86
N ILE A 152 -21.59 -12.53 11.11
CA ILE A 152 -21.28 -11.50 12.10
C ILE A 152 -19.81 -11.66 12.52
N ILE A 153 -18.99 -10.65 12.23
CA ILE A 153 -17.59 -10.63 12.62
C ILE A 153 -17.43 -9.71 13.84
N GLY A 154 -16.92 -10.28 14.94
CA GLY A 154 -16.52 -9.55 16.14
C GLY A 154 -15.11 -9.01 16.00
N PHE A 155 -14.90 -7.73 16.31
CA PHE A 155 -13.58 -7.09 16.31
C PHE A 155 -13.22 -6.67 17.72
N ILE A 156 -12.19 -7.29 18.31
CA ILE A 156 -11.61 -6.87 19.58
C ILE A 156 -10.43 -5.96 19.24
N ASP A 157 -10.59 -4.65 19.44
CA ASP A 157 -9.67 -3.63 18.91
C ASP A 157 -9.82 -2.26 19.64
N THR A 158 -9.40 -1.15 19.02
CA THR A 158 -9.52 0.24 19.52
C THR A 158 -10.91 0.85 19.35
N GLY A 159 -11.89 0.08 18.87
CA GLY A 159 -13.25 0.51 18.57
C GLY A 159 -13.52 0.68 17.08
N ILE A 160 -14.58 1.40 16.73
CA ILE A 160 -14.94 1.66 15.33
C ILE A 160 -15.43 3.10 15.10
N TRP A 161 -15.15 3.67 13.92
CA TRP A 161 -15.63 4.98 13.50
C TRP A 161 -16.89 4.86 12.62
N PRO A 162 -18.12 4.92 13.19
CA PRO A 162 -19.33 4.49 12.50
C PRO A 162 -19.72 5.36 11.29
N GLU A 163 -19.27 6.61 11.22
CA GLU A 163 -19.57 7.52 10.10
C GLU A 163 -18.75 7.22 8.84
N SER A 164 -17.77 6.31 8.91
CA SER A 164 -16.97 5.95 7.75
C SER A 164 -17.85 5.42 6.61
N PRO A 165 -17.61 5.85 5.35
CA PRO A 165 -18.32 5.31 4.19
C PRO A 165 -18.24 3.78 4.07
N SER A 166 -17.18 3.17 4.59
CA SER A 166 -16.99 1.71 4.65
C SER A 166 -18.02 1.00 5.52
N PHE A 167 -18.75 1.71 6.38
CA PHE A 167 -19.71 1.12 7.32
C PHE A 167 -21.16 1.56 7.10
N ARG A 168 -21.45 2.06 5.89
CA ARG A 168 -22.83 2.33 5.47
C ARG A 168 -23.63 1.03 5.35
N ASP A 169 -24.92 1.11 5.62
CA ASP A 169 -25.81 -0.06 5.66
C ASP A 169 -26.85 -0.06 4.53
N HIS A 170 -26.67 0.80 3.52
CA HIS A 170 -27.56 0.88 2.38
C HIS A 170 -27.64 -0.46 1.63
N GLY A 171 -28.86 -0.93 1.40
CA GLY A 171 -29.12 -2.22 0.73
C GLY A 171 -28.89 -3.45 1.62
N MET A 172 -28.64 -3.29 2.92
CA MET A 172 -28.53 -4.44 3.84
C MET A 172 -29.90 -4.84 4.40
N SER A 173 -30.12 -6.15 4.49
CA SER A 173 -31.29 -6.73 5.15
C SER A 173 -31.30 -6.41 6.66
N PRO A 174 -32.44 -6.60 7.36
CA PRO A 174 -32.50 -6.47 8.81
C PRO A 174 -31.41 -7.27 9.54
N VAL A 175 -31.09 -6.85 10.76
CA VAL A 175 -30.12 -7.56 11.61
C VAL A 175 -30.61 -8.98 11.86
N PRO A 176 -29.75 -10.03 11.77
CA PRO A 176 -30.15 -11.40 12.03
C PRO A 176 -30.79 -11.56 13.41
N THR A 177 -31.91 -12.28 13.49
CA THR A 177 -32.68 -12.45 14.75
C THR A 177 -31.93 -13.21 15.84
N ARG A 178 -30.90 -13.99 15.47
CA ARG A 178 -30.01 -14.68 16.41
C ARG A 178 -29.04 -13.75 17.14
N TRP A 179 -28.83 -12.52 16.64
CA TRP A 179 -27.90 -11.56 17.24
C TRP A 179 -28.42 -11.11 18.62
N ARG A 180 -27.58 -11.23 19.65
CA ARG A 180 -27.93 -10.88 21.03
C ARG A 180 -27.15 -9.69 21.57
N GLY A 181 -26.17 -9.20 20.81
CA GLY A 181 -25.37 -8.07 21.22
C GLY A 181 -26.11 -6.74 21.22
N LYS A 182 -25.54 -5.80 21.95
CA LYS A 182 -26.13 -4.47 22.18
C LYS A 182 -25.33 -3.37 21.51
N CYS A 183 -26.00 -2.26 21.28
CA CYS A 183 -25.35 -1.01 20.92
C CYS A 183 -25.19 -0.14 22.17
N GLN A 184 -24.04 -0.25 22.84
CA GLN A 184 -23.75 0.54 24.02
C GLN A 184 -23.53 2.01 23.62
N ARG A 185 -24.30 2.90 24.24
CA ARG A 185 -24.07 4.34 24.13
C ARG A 185 -22.85 4.74 24.96
N GLY A 186 -22.13 5.77 24.50
CA GLY A 186 -21.07 6.39 25.28
C GLY A 186 -21.60 7.20 26.47
N GLU A 187 -20.68 7.67 27.31
CA GLU A 187 -21.02 8.59 28.39
C GLU A 187 -21.52 9.95 27.87
N ALA A 188 -22.58 10.47 28.50
CA ALA A 188 -23.29 11.67 28.08
C ALA A 188 -22.41 12.95 28.01
N ASN A 189 -21.31 12.98 28.75
CA ASN A 189 -20.39 14.12 28.82
C ASN A 189 -19.16 13.99 27.90
N SER A 190 -19.07 12.90 27.13
CA SER A 190 -18.06 12.72 26.09
C SER A 190 -18.72 13.00 24.73
N PRO A 191 -18.03 13.56 23.72
CA PRO A 191 -18.56 13.81 22.36
C PRO A 191 -18.82 12.51 21.58
N SER A 192 -19.56 11.59 22.18
CA SER A 192 -19.47 10.15 22.00
C SER A 192 -20.80 9.52 21.59
N ASN A 193 -21.60 10.24 20.79
CA ASN A 193 -22.76 9.66 20.13
C ASN A 193 -22.30 8.49 19.27
N PHE A 194 -22.52 7.29 19.76
CA PHE A 194 -22.28 6.04 19.05
C PHE A 194 -23.65 5.42 18.76
N THR A 195 -23.87 5.07 17.50
CA THR A 195 -25.15 4.49 17.07
C THR A 195 -24.86 3.41 16.05
N CYS A 196 -25.49 2.27 16.28
CA CYS A 196 -25.41 1.11 15.41
C CYS A 196 -26.40 1.26 14.25
N ASN A 197 -26.11 0.60 13.16
CA ASN A 197 -26.95 0.52 11.97
C ASN A 197 -27.05 -0.94 11.54
N ARG A 198 -27.52 -1.23 10.32
CA ARG A 198 -27.56 -2.63 9.86
C ARG A 198 -26.17 -3.18 9.48
N LYS A 199 -25.13 -2.35 9.35
CA LYS A 199 -23.77 -2.80 9.06
C LYS A 199 -22.98 -3.05 10.34
N ILE A 200 -22.88 -2.05 11.21
CA ILE A 200 -22.35 -2.14 12.57
C ILE A 200 -23.54 -2.43 13.47
N ILE A 201 -23.75 -3.69 13.82
CA ILE A 201 -24.94 -4.14 14.55
C ILE A 201 -24.73 -4.15 16.07
N GLY A 202 -23.47 -4.09 16.50
CA GLY A 202 -23.08 -4.08 17.91
C GLY A 202 -21.88 -3.19 18.16
N GLY A 203 -21.85 -2.59 19.34
CA GLY A 203 -20.73 -1.79 19.82
C GLY A 203 -20.68 -1.84 21.34
N ARG A 204 -19.56 -2.30 21.89
CA ARG A 204 -19.29 -2.33 23.33
C ARG A 204 -17.89 -1.76 23.60
N TYR A 205 -17.66 -1.32 24.82
CA TYR A 205 -16.33 -0.93 25.28
C TYR A 205 -16.06 -1.43 26.70
N TYR A 206 -14.79 -1.70 26.97
CA TYR A 206 -14.28 -2.26 28.21
C TYR A 206 -13.11 -1.39 28.65
N LEU A 207 -13.25 -0.77 29.82
CA LEU A 207 -12.36 0.27 30.31
C LEU A 207 -11.88 0.01 31.74
N ARG A 208 -12.43 -1.01 32.42
CA ARG A 208 -12.24 -1.18 33.86
C ARG A 208 -10.83 -1.65 34.17
N GLY A 209 -10.30 -2.60 33.40
CA GLY A 209 -8.92 -3.07 33.55
C GLY A 209 -7.93 -1.91 33.35
N TYR A 210 -8.10 -1.18 32.25
CA TYR A 210 -7.31 0.03 31.96
C TYR A 210 -7.34 1.06 33.11
N GLN A 211 -8.52 1.40 33.63
CA GLN A 211 -8.65 2.41 34.68
C GLN A 211 -8.02 1.99 36.01
N THR A 212 -8.04 0.69 36.32
CA THR A 212 -7.44 0.16 37.55
C THR A 212 -5.92 0.24 37.51
N GLU A 213 -5.29 -0.11 36.39
CA GLU A 213 -3.83 -0.10 36.27
C GLU A 213 -3.26 1.32 36.13
N GLU A 214 -3.92 2.18 35.35
CA GLU A 214 -3.41 3.52 35.01
C GLU A 214 -3.74 4.61 36.06
N ASN A 215 -4.19 4.22 37.27
CA ASN A 215 -4.39 5.06 38.47
C ASN A 215 -4.83 6.51 38.18
N SER A 216 -6.09 6.67 37.74
CA SER A 216 -6.65 7.96 37.28
C SER A 216 -5.87 8.56 36.10
N PRO A 217 -6.01 7.98 34.89
CA PRO A 217 -5.56 8.65 33.67
C PRO A 217 -6.16 10.05 33.68
N SER A 218 -5.33 11.08 33.44
CA SER A 218 -5.81 12.43 33.16
C SER A 218 -7.02 12.31 32.23
N LYS A 219 -8.16 12.93 32.56
CA LYS A 219 -9.35 12.92 31.68
C LYS A 219 -9.05 13.35 30.23
N SER A 220 -7.88 13.99 29.99
CA SER A 220 -7.37 14.33 28.67
C SER A 220 -6.88 13.14 27.82
N ALA A 221 -6.58 11.98 28.42
CA ALA A 221 -6.07 10.80 27.72
C ALA A 221 -7.20 9.94 27.11
N ILE A 222 -8.38 9.87 27.74
CA ILE A 222 -9.50 9.07 27.21
C ILE A 222 -10.42 9.96 26.37
N LYS A 223 -10.24 9.95 25.05
CA LYS A 223 -11.03 10.79 24.11
C LYS A 223 -12.51 10.41 24.06
N PHE A 224 -12.81 9.11 23.99
CA PHE A 224 -14.17 8.59 23.85
C PHE A 224 -14.42 7.42 24.81
N ILE A 225 -15.20 7.67 25.87
CA ILE A 225 -15.73 6.59 26.73
C ILE A 225 -16.97 6.01 26.03
N SER A 226 -16.72 5.31 24.93
CA SER A 226 -17.72 4.66 24.08
C SER A 226 -17.03 3.66 23.14
N PRO A 227 -17.78 2.86 22.36
CA PRO A 227 -17.20 1.98 21.34
C PRO A 227 -16.53 2.73 20.17
N ARG A 228 -16.56 4.07 20.18
CA ARG A 228 -15.95 4.90 19.14
C ARG A 228 -14.44 4.78 19.15
N ASP A 229 -13.89 4.61 17.96
CA ASP A 229 -12.44 4.55 17.73
C ASP A 229 -11.77 5.91 17.94
N SER A 230 -10.72 5.94 18.75
CA SER A 230 -9.87 7.12 19.00
C SER A 230 -8.47 7.01 18.38
N SER A 231 -8.10 5.82 17.90
CA SER A 231 -6.78 5.49 17.33
C SER A 231 -6.83 5.39 15.80
N GLY A 232 -7.85 4.72 15.28
CA GLY A 232 -8.03 4.42 13.86
C GLY A 232 -7.72 2.96 13.50
N HIS A 233 -7.00 2.23 14.38
CA HIS A 233 -6.60 0.85 14.15
C HIS A 233 -7.80 -0.08 13.96
N GLY A 234 -8.78 -0.05 14.87
CA GLY A 234 -9.99 -0.87 14.77
C GLY A 234 -10.88 -0.55 13.59
N SER A 235 -10.98 0.74 13.22
CA SER A 235 -11.68 1.13 12.00
C SER A 235 -10.97 0.62 10.74
N HIS A 236 -9.64 0.62 10.74
CA HIS A 236 -8.84 0.12 9.64
C HIS A 236 -9.02 -1.40 9.48
N THR A 237 -8.81 -2.18 10.55
CA THR A 237 -8.94 -3.65 10.55
C THR A 237 -10.36 -4.09 10.18
N ALA A 238 -11.39 -3.47 10.76
CA ALA A 238 -12.79 -3.77 10.43
C ALA A 238 -13.13 -3.47 8.96
N SER A 239 -12.57 -2.40 8.39
CA SER A 239 -12.79 -2.06 6.99
C SER A 239 -12.08 -3.02 6.01
N ILE A 240 -10.95 -3.61 6.39
CA ILE A 240 -10.27 -4.63 5.58
C ILE A 240 -11.09 -5.92 5.55
N ALA A 241 -11.61 -6.37 6.69
CA ALA A 241 -12.39 -7.61 6.73
C ALA A 241 -13.78 -7.44 6.12
N ALA A 242 -14.49 -6.37 6.47
CA ALA A 242 -15.91 -6.20 6.16
C ALA A 242 -16.27 -4.81 5.64
N GLY A 243 -15.35 -3.99 5.12
CA GLY A 243 -15.72 -2.70 4.54
C GLY A 243 -16.68 -2.80 3.36
N ARG A 244 -17.70 -1.95 3.31
CA ARG A 244 -18.52 -1.72 2.12
C ARG A 244 -17.68 -1.17 0.98
N PHE A 245 -18.21 -1.33 -0.23
CA PHE A 245 -17.62 -0.70 -1.40
C PHE A 245 -17.67 0.83 -1.34
N VAL A 246 -16.53 1.49 -1.47
CA VAL A 246 -16.37 2.95 -1.50
C VAL A 246 -15.66 3.37 -2.78
N ARG A 247 -16.35 4.06 -3.69
CA ARG A 247 -15.84 4.35 -5.06
C ARG A 247 -14.53 5.13 -5.15
N ASN A 248 -14.26 6.07 -4.25
CA ASN A 248 -13.14 7.02 -4.37
C ASN A 248 -12.25 7.03 -3.13
N MET A 249 -11.82 5.86 -2.66
CA MET A 249 -10.81 5.80 -1.59
C MET A 249 -9.44 6.22 -2.11
N ASN A 250 -8.77 7.06 -1.33
CA ASN A 250 -7.39 7.46 -1.55
C ASN A 250 -6.83 8.01 -0.23
N TYR A 251 -5.51 7.94 -0.09
CA TYR A 251 -4.79 8.67 0.94
C TYR A 251 -4.12 9.89 0.29
N ARG A 252 -4.79 11.05 0.31
CA ARG A 252 -4.30 12.30 -0.31
C ARG A 252 -3.83 12.11 -1.77
N GLY A 253 -4.57 11.32 -2.54
CA GLY A 253 -4.26 10.97 -3.93
C GLY A 253 -3.47 9.66 -4.11
N LEU A 254 -2.82 9.14 -3.06
CA LEU A 254 -2.15 7.84 -3.11
C LEU A 254 -3.17 6.69 -3.05
N GLY A 255 -2.91 5.63 -3.82
CA GLY A 255 -3.75 4.42 -3.81
C GLY A 255 -5.18 4.66 -4.28
N THR A 256 -5.39 5.59 -5.22
CA THR A 256 -6.71 6.07 -5.64
C THR A 256 -7.54 5.03 -6.40
N GLY A 257 -8.77 4.81 -5.92
CA GLY A 257 -9.88 4.21 -6.68
C GLY A 257 -10.52 3.01 -5.99
N GLY A 258 -11.84 2.98 -5.75
CA GLY A 258 -12.55 1.91 -5.03
C GLY A 258 -11.98 1.51 -3.65
N GLY A 259 -12.76 0.90 -2.77
CA GLY A 259 -12.32 0.31 -1.50
C GLY A 259 -13.33 -0.70 -1.02
N ARG A 260 -12.96 -1.90 -0.56
CA ARG A 260 -13.88 -2.89 0.04
C ARG A 260 -13.12 -3.82 0.97
N GLY A 261 -13.85 -4.45 1.88
CA GLY A 261 -13.34 -5.58 2.62
C GLY A 261 -13.56 -6.91 1.92
N GLY A 262 -13.02 -7.98 2.52
CA GLY A 262 -13.14 -9.35 2.02
C GLY A 262 -14.59 -9.83 1.92
N ALA A 263 -15.38 -9.53 2.96
CA ALA A 263 -16.81 -9.81 3.04
C ALA A 263 -17.64 -8.52 3.20
N PRO A 264 -17.88 -7.75 2.12
CA PRO A 264 -18.55 -6.45 2.20
C PRO A 264 -19.95 -6.50 2.81
N MET A 265 -20.67 -7.61 2.67
CA MET A 265 -22.03 -7.78 3.18
C MET A 265 -22.08 -8.30 4.64
N ALA A 266 -20.97 -8.77 5.22
CA ALA A 266 -20.92 -9.24 6.61
C ALA A 266 -21.30 -8.16 7.62
N ARG A 267 -21.81 -8.53 8.78
CA ARG A 267 -22.11 -7.61 9.90
C ARG A 267 -20.87 -7.42 10.77
N ILE A 268 -20.78 -6.27 11.42
CA ILE A 268 -19.68 -5.89 12.30
C ILE A 268 -20.22 -5.73 13.72
N ALA A 269 -19.55 -6.36 14.68
CA ALA A 269 -19.70 -6.09 16.11
C ALA A 269 -18.36 -5.60 16.65
N ALA A 270 -18.31 -4.38 17.18
CA ALA A 270 -17.08 -3.78 17.69
C ALA A 270 -16.98 -3.91 19.22
N TYR A 271 -15.87 -4.46 19.70
CA TYR A 271 -15.56 -4.65 21.11
C TYR A 271 -14.28 -3.86 21.42
N LYS A 272 -14.44 -2.64 21.94
CA LYS A 272 -13.30 -1.76 22.24
C LYS A 272 -12.64 -2.16 23.56
N THR A 273 -11.44 -2.70 23.51
CA THR A 273 -10.64 -3.07 24.70
C THR A 273 -9.31 -2.32 24.77
N CYS A 274 -8.92 -1.69 23.67
CA CYS A 274 -7.67 -0.95 23.57
C CYS A 274 -7.89 0.56 23.72
N TRP A 275 -6.97 1.18 24.46
CA TRP A 275 -6.94 2.59 24.80
C TRP A 275 -5.53 3.14 24.55
N ASP A 276 -5.27 4.39 24.95
CA ASP A 276 -4.05 5.10 24.59
C ASP A 276 -2.76 4.43 25.09
N SER A 277 -2.75 3.82 26.28
CA SER A 277 -1.57 3.08 26.81
C SER A 277 -1.51 1.60 26.41
N GLY A 278 -2.59 1.03 25.88
CA GLY A 278 -2.63 -0.39 25.49
C GLY A 278 -3.98 -1.07 25.68
N CYS A 279 -3.95 -2.39 25.63
CA CYS A 279 -5.10 -3.28 25.78
C CYS A 279 -4.85 -4.21 26.96
N TYR A 280 -5.73 -4.23 27.96
CA TYR A 280 -5.52 -4.98 29.19
C TYR A 280 -6.28 -6.32 29.17
N ASP A 281 -5.64 -7.36 29.67
CA ASP A 281 -6.14 -8.75 29.67
C ASP A 281 -7.56 -8.90 30.24
N ALA A 282 -7.88 -8.20 31.33
CA ALA A 282 -9.20 -8.24 31.94
C ALA A 282 -10.29 -7.70 31.00
N ASP A 283 -10.00 -6.62 30.28
CA ASP A 283 -10.92 -6.02 29.32
C ASP A 283 -11.03 -6.91 28.05
N ILE A 284 -9.93 -7.54 27.63
CA ILE A 284 -9.89 -8.50 26.51
C ILE A 284 -10.77 -9.74 26.80
N LEU A 285 -10.63 -10.36 27.97
CA LEU A 285 -11.44 -11.54 28.34
C LEU A 285 -12.92 -11.19 28.45
N ALA A 286 -13.27 -10.03 29.01
CA ALA A 286 -14.65 -9.56 29.06
C ALA A 286 -15.25 -9.37 27.66
N ALA A 287 -14.46 -8.88 26.70
CA ALA A 287 -14.88 -8.78 25.31
C ALA A 287 -15.09 -10.14 24.64
N PHE A 288 -14.21 -11.12 24.88
CA PHE A 288 -14.41 -12.49 24.38
C PHE A 288 -15.69 -13.11 24.92
N ASP A 289 -15.94 -13.01 26.23
CA ASP A 289 -17.13 -13.57 26.88
C ASP A 289 -18.42 -12.98 26.28
N ASP A 290 -18.49 -11.64 26.17
CA ASP A 290 -19.61 -10.96 25.52
C ASP A 290 -19.72 -11.32 24.04
N ALA A 291 -18.61 -11.44 23.29
CA ALA A 291 -18.65 -11.78 21.87
C ALA A 291 -19.24 -13.17 21.61
N ILE A 292 -18.86 -14.15 22.43
CA ILE A 292 -19.40 -15.52 22.39
C ILE A 292 -20.90 -15.49 22.70
N SER A 293 -21.30 -14.82 23.78
CA SER A 293 -22.69 -14.70 24.22
C SER A 293 -23.59 -13.94 23.22
N ASP A 294 -23.03 -12.90 22.58
CA ASP A 294 -23.70 -12.07 21.59
C ASP A 294 -23.97 -12.84 20.28
N GLY A 295 -23.24 -13.94 20.04
CA GLY A 295 -23.43 -14.85 18.91
C GLY A 295 -22.70 -14.44 17.65
N VAL A 296 -21.45 -13.95 17.77
CA VAL A 296 -20.56 -13.73 16.60
C VAL A 296 -20.16 -15.07 15.97
N ASP A 297 -19.82 -15.07 14.68
CA ASP A 297 -19.37 -16.30 13.98
C ASP A 297 -17.84 -16.40 13.90
N ILE A 298 -17.18 -15.24 13.81
CA ILE A 298 -15.73 -15.12 13.69
C ILE A 298 -15.28 -13.95 14.58
N ILE A 299 -14.16 -14.10 15.27
CA ILE A 299 -13.52 -13.02 16.02
C ILE A 299 -12.18 -12.68 15.35
N SER A 300 -12.01 -11.40 15.01
CA SER A 300 -10.74 -10.84 14.56
C SER A 300 -10.06 -10.10 15.71
N VAL A 301 -8.82 -10.48 16.00
CA VAL A 301 -8.02 -9.95 17.11
C VAL A 301 -6.66 -9.49 16.58
N SER A 302 -6.55 -8.22 16.24
CA SER A 302 -5.32 -7.62 15.72
C SER A 302 -4.46 -7.02 16.84
N LEU A 303 -4.27 -7.82 17.89
CA LEU A 303 -3.52 -7.50 19.11
C LEU A 303 -2.88 -8.79 19.64
N GLY A 304 -1.85 -8.67 20.46
CA GLY A 304 -1.05 -9.81 20.91
C GLY A 304 -0.17 -9.43 22.10
N PRO A 305 0.32 -10.41 22.87
CA PRO A 305 1.27 -10.16 23.94
C PRO A 305 2.62 -9.71 23.38
N ASP A 306 3.46 -9.15 24.25
CA ASP A 306 4.87 -8.95 23.94
C ASP A 306 5.58 -10.29 23.69
N TYR A 307 6.57 -10.29 22.79
CA TYR A 307 7.41 -11.45 22.60
C TYR A 307 8.54 -11.47 23.65
N PRO A 308 8.94 -12.64 24.17
CA PRO A 308 8.35 -13.96 23.92
C PRO A 308 7.00 -14.16 24.63
N GLN A 309 6.06 -14.81 23.94
CA GLN A 309 4.75 -15.14 24.53
C GLN A 309 4.89 -16.10 25.72
N GLY A 310 4.10 -15.87 26.77
CA GLY A 310 3.98 -16.75 27.94
C GLY A 310 3.20 -18.05 27.67
N GLY A 311 2.84 -18.76 28.74
CA GLY A 311 2.03 -19.98 28.63
C GLY A 311 0.57 -19.69 28.24
N TYR A 312 -0.11 -20.66 27.62
CA TYR A 312 -1.51 -20.48 27.16
C TYR A 312 -2.50 -20.20 28.29
N PHE A 313 -2.24 -20.72 29.50
CA PHE A 313 -3.09 -20.50 30.68
C PHE A 313 -2.81 -19.17 31.40
N THR A 314 -1.86 -18.38 30.92
CA THR A 314 -1.50 -17.06 31.46
C THR A 314 -1.59 -15.96 30.40
N ASP A 315 -2.28 -16.23 29.29
CA ASP A 315 -2.44 -15.33 28.16
C ASP A 315 -3.93 -15.16 27.84
N ALA A 316 -4.44 -13.93 27.97
CA ALA A 316 -5.87 -13.63 27.83
C ALA A 316 -6.43 -14.01 26.46
N ILE A 317 -5.64 -13.80 25.40
CA ILE A 317 -6.06 -14.09 24.03
C ILE A 317 -6.16 -15.61 23.84
N SER A 318 -5.20 -16.38 24.33
CA SER A 318 -5.23 -17.85 24.32
C SER A 318 -6.43 -18.41 25.07
N ILE A 319 -6.72 -17.90 26.28
CA ILE A 319 -7.87 -18.35 27.09
C ILE A 319 -9.20 -17.97 26.42
N GLY A 320 -9.36 -16.69 26.03
CA GLY A 320 -10.58 -16.21 25.38
C GLY A 320 -10.86 -16.92 24.07
N SER A 321 -9.81 -17.14 23.26
CA SER A 321 -9.93 -17.88 22.00
C SER A 321 -10.25 -19.36 22.19
N PHE A 322 -9.74 -20.01 23.23
CA PHE A 322 -10.08 -21.40 23.54
C PHE A 322 -11.59 -21.56 23.77
N HIS A 323 -12.18 -20.66 24.55
CA HIS A 323 -13.62 -20.67 24.82
C HIS A 323 -14.44 -20.30 23.59
N ALA A 324 -13.97 -19.37 22.75
CA ALA A 324 -14.62 -19.04 21.48
C ALA A 324 -14.64 -20.26 20.55
N THR A 325 -13.49 -20.90 20.33
CA THR A 325 -13.37 -22.08 19.47
C THR A 325 -14.17 -23.27 20.01
N SER A 326 -14.21 -23.45 21.33
CA SER A 326 -15.06 -24.47 21.96
C SER A 326 -16.57 -24.25 21.72
N ASN A 327 -16.98 -23.01 21.43
CA ASN A 327 -18.34 -22.65 21.03
C ASN A 327 -18.51 -22.57 19.50
N GLY A 328 -17.57 -23.11 18.72
CA GLY A 328 -17.63 -23.12 17.26
C GLY A 328 -17.30 -21.78 16.59
N ILE A 329 -16.66 -20.85 17.31
CA ILE A 329 -16.29 -19.52 16.81
C ILE A 329 -14.80 -19.51 16.47
N LEU A 330 -14.47 -19.28 15.19
CA LEU A 330 -13.08 -19.17 14.74
C LEU A 330 -12.46 -17.85 15.23
N VAL A 331 -11.24 -17.91 15.76
CA VAL A 331 -10.47 -16.73 16.15
C VAL A 331 -9.28 -16.57 15.21
N ILE A 332 -9.18 -15.38 14.62
CA ILE A 332 -8.11 -14.99 13.70
C ILE A 332 -7.28 -13.91 14.38
N SER A 333 -5.97 -14.10 14.44
CA SER A 333 -5.07 -13.16 15.12
C SER A 333 -3.76 -12.94 14.38
N SER A 334 -3.11 -11.80 14.60
CA SER A 334 -1.83 -11.47 13.97
C SER A 334 -0.66 -12.17 14.68
N ALA A 335 0.40 -12.50 13.93
CA ALA A 335 1.62 -13.09 14.48
C ALA A 335 2.53 -12.08 15.23
N GLY A 336 2.18 -10.80 15.23
CA GLY A 336 2.99 -9.71 15.78
C GLY A 336 4.04 -9.15 14.80
N ASN A 337 4.57 -7.96 15.13
CA ASN A 337 5.43 -7.17 14.24
C ASN A 337 6.90 -7.07 14.71
N ALA A 338 7.32 -7.94 15.64
CA ALA A 338 8.67 -7.87 16.22
C ALA A 338 9.79 -8.20 15.20
N GLY A 339 9.49 -8.98 14.16
CA GLY A 339 10.39 -9.24 13.03
C GLY A 339 11.69 -9.98 13.40
N ARG A 340 11.70 -10.78 14.47
CA ARG A 340 12.87 -11.56 14.89
C ARG A 340 12.58 -13.06 14.78
N GLN A 341 13.64 -13.86 14.64
CA GLN A 341 13.49 -15.31 14.65
C GLN A 341 12.84 -15.76 15.95
N GLY A 342 11.74 -16.51 15.85
CA GLY A 342 10.99 -16.99 17.01
C GLY A 342 10.17 -15.93 17.75
N SER A 343 9.94 -14.74 17.16
CA SER A 343 9.17 -13.67 17.82
C SER A 343 7.67 -13.69 17.51
N ALA A 344 7.15 -14.77 16.93
CA ALA A 344 5.73 -14.87 16.65
C ALA A 344 4.93 -15.04 17.96
N THR A 345 3.79 -14.36 18.05
CA THR A 345 2.85 -14.48 19.17
C THR A 345 1.48 -14.95 18.65
N ASN A 346 0.52 -15.11 19.56
CA ASN A 346 -0.79 -15.71 19.29
C ASN A 346 -0.67 -17.14 18.74
N LEU A 347 0.16 -17.97 19.39
CA LEU A 347 0.53 -19.32 18.90
C LEU A 347 -0.32 -20.46 19.46
N ALA A 348 -1.48 -20.18 20.04
CA ALA A 348 -2.33 -21.24 20.57
C ALA A 348 -2.87 -22.11 19.41
N PRO A 349 -2.85 -23.46 19.52
CA PRO A 349 -3.17 -24.34 18.38
C PRO A 349 -4.60 -24.22 17.82
N TRP A 350 -5.51 -23.62 18.59
CA TRP A 350 -6.91 -23.40 18.20
C TRP A 350 -7.14 -22.06 17.47
N MET A 351 -6.11 -21.24 17.29
CA MET A 351 -6.20 -19.95 16.58
C MET A 351 -5.68 -20.04 15.15
N LEU A 352 -6.25 -19.21 14.27
CA LEU A 352 -5.66 -18.91 12.97
C LEU A 352 -4.70 -17.72 13.11
N THR A 353 -3.40 -18.01 13.22
CA THR A 353 -2.36 -16.99 13.32
C THR A 353 -1.87 -16.55 11.94
N VAL A 354 -1.91 -15.25 11.66
CA VAL A 354 -1.67 -14.68 10.33
C VAL A 354 -0.37 -13.87 10.31
N ALA A 355 0.54 -14.21 9.41
CA ALA A 355 1.74 -13.42 9.10
C ALA A 355 1.44 -12.34 8.05
N ALA A 356 2.28 -11.30 7.98
CA ALA A 356 2.17 -10.23 6.98
C ALA A 356 3.10 -10.47 5.79
N GLY A 357 2.58 -10.28 4.57
CA GLY A 357 3.33 -10.31 3.32
C GLY A 357 3.12 -9.03 2.52
N THR A 358 4.04 -8.74 1.60
CA THR A 358 3.92 -7.59 0.69
C THR A 358 2.96 -7.88 -0.46
N THR A 359 2.36 -6.82 -1.01
CA THR A 359 1.69 -6.87 -2.31
C THR A 359 2.66 -6.45 -3.42
N ASP A 360 2.26 -6.62 -4.66
CA ASP A 360 2.92 -6.09 -5.86
C ASP A 360 2.83 -4.55 -6.02
N ARG A 361 2.11 -3.84 -5.14
CA ARG A 361 2.05 -2.39 -5.12
C ARG A 361 3.06 -1.77 -4.14
N SER A 362 3.84 -0.81 -4.61
CA SER A 362 4.72 0.06 -3.81
C SER A 362 4.37 1.54 -3.96
N PHE A 363 4.74 2.34 -2.96
CA PHE A 363 4.62 3.80 -2.99
C PHE A 363 6.01 4.42 -3.11
N ALA A 364 6.54 4.40 -4.33
CA ALA A 364 7.89 4.84 -4.63
C ALA A 364 8.08 6.35 -4.37
N SER A 365 9.21 6.68 -3.75
CA SER A 365 9.70 8.03 -3.57
C SER A 365 11.16 8.08 -4.03
N TYR A 366 11.50 9.01 -4.92
CA TYR A 366 12.83 9.03 -5.53
C TYR A 366 13.69 10.12 -4.90
N ILE A 367 14.88 9.73 -4.44
CA ILE A 367 15.94 10.64 -4.01
C ILE A 367 16.84 10.88 -5.22
N ARG A 368 17.07 12.14 -5.56
CA ARG A 368 18.06 12.51 -6.57
C ARG A 368 19.28 13.12 -5.91
N LEU A 369 20.42 12.46 -6.07
CA LEU A 369 21.72 12.98 -5.66
C LEU A 369 22.21 14.00 -6.71
N ALA A 370 22.88 15.06 -6.29
CA ALA A 370 23.43 16.06 -7.21
C ALA A 370 24.49 15.53 -8.22
N ASN A 371 25.05 14.32 -8.01
CA ASN A 371 25.86 13.64 -9.03
C ASN A 371 25.05 12.93 -10.13
N GLY A 372 23.71 13.04 -10.10
CA GLY A 372 22.80 12.42 -11.07
C GLY A 372 22.30 11.03 -10.69
N THR A 373 22.76 10.45 -9.58
CA THR A 373 22.28 9.13 -9.12
C THR A 373 20.85 9.24 -8.61
N PHE A 374 19.99 8.30 -9.03
CA PHE A 374 18.63 8.15 -8.52
C PHE A 374 18.57 6.94 -7.59
N ILE A 375 17.99 7.15 -6.41
CA ILE A 375 17.77 6.10 -5.42
C ILE A 375 16.27 6.03 -5.15
N MET A 376 15.70 4.85 -5.34
CA MET A 376 14.30 4.59 -5.00
C MET A 376 14.21 4.25 -3.51
N GLY A 377 13.41 5.02 -2.80
CA GLY A 377 12.88 4.68 -1.48
C GLY A 377 11.36 4.60 -1.53
N GLU A 378 10.74 4.60 -0.36
CA GLU A 378 9.29 4.50 -0.21
C GLU A 378 8.74 5.56 0.73
N SER A 379 7.54 6.04 0.45
CA SER A 379 6.90 7.08 1.27
C SER A 379 5.40 7.18 1.02
N LEU A 380 4.65 7.46 2.09
CA LEU A 380 3.28 7.94 2.01
C LEU A 380 3.19 9.47 2.15
N SER A 381 4.33 10.16 2.23
CA SER A 381 4.37 11.63 2.29
C SER A 381 3.89 12.21 0.97
N THR A 382 2.90 13.10 1.05
CA THR A 382 2.42 13.90 -0.10
C THR A 382 3.11 15.26 -0.19
N TYR A 383 4.14 15.49 0.62
CA TYR A 383 4.95 16.70 0.55
C TYR A 383 6.08 16.47 -0.45
N HIS A 384 6.26 17.43 -1.35
CA HIS A 384 7.27 17.35 -2.40
C HIS A 384 8.44 18.28 -2.11
N MET A 385 9.63 17.80 -2.41
CA MET A 385 10.84 18.62 -2.48
C MET A 385 11.10 18.96 -3.95
N HIS A 386 11.16 20.25 -4.27
CA HIS A 386 11.37 20.72 -5.65
C HIS A 386 12.76 21.33 -5.86
N THR A 387 13.55 21.44 -4.80
CA THR A 387 14.86 22.08 -4.83
C THR A 387 15.90 21.15 -4.20
N SER A 388 17.09 21.19 -4.78
CA SER A 388 18.25 20.46 -4.25
C SER A 388 18.81 21.25 -3.07
N VAL A 389 18.80 20.67 -1.88
CA VAL A 389 19.26 21.30 -0.65
C VAL A 389 20.37 20.49 0.00
N LYS A 390 21.13 21.15 0.89
CA LYS A 390 22.20 20.48 1.61
C LYS A 390 21.63 19.36 2.47
N THR A 391 22.29 18.21 2.47
CA THR A 391 21.93 17.00 3.20
C THR A 391 23.03 16.69 4.20
N ILE A 392 22.65 16.34 5.42
CA ILE A 392 23.59 16.01 6.50
C ILE A 392 23.11 14.79 7.27
N SER A 393 24.06 14.04 7.85
CA SER A 393 23.73 13.02 8.84
C SER A 393 23.24 13.67 10.13
N ALA A 394 22.22 13.09 10.76
CA ALA A 394 21.76 13.51 12.09
C ALA A 394 22.85 13.39 13.16
N SER A 395 23.82 12.48 12.99
CA SER A 395 24.98 12.37 13.89
C SER A 395 25.87 13.61 13.86
N GLU A 396 26.02 14.27 12.71
CA GLU A 396 26.77 15.54 12.59
C GLU A 396 25.99 16.74 13.15
N ALA A 397 24.66 16.60 13.19
CA ALA A 397 23.72 17.60 13.69
C ALA A 397 23.48 17.51 15.20
N ASN A 398 24.30 16.77 15.95
CA ASN A 398 24.15 16.59 17.40
C ASN A 398 24.14 17.93 18.18
N ALA A 399 23.19 18.05 19.12
CA ALA A 399 23.04 19.17 20.07
C ALA A 399 24.09 19.21 21.20
N GLY A 400 24.79 18.10 21.45
CA GLY A 400 25.86 17.99 22.47
C GLY A 400 25.44 17.27 23.75
N TYR A 401 24.13 17.21 24.05
CA TYR A 401 23.59 16.44 25.20
C TYR A 401 23.49 14.93 24.93
N PHE A 402 23.46 14.55 23.65
CA PHE A 402 23.42 13.16 23.21
C PHE A 402 24.76 12.82 22.56
N THR A 403 25.08 11.54 22.46
CA THR A 403 26.19 11.10 21.60
C THR A 403 25.80 11.26 20.12
N PRO A 404 26.77 11.45 19.20
CA PRO A 404 26.49 11.45 17.76
C PRO A 404 25.71 10.20 17.29
N TYR A 405 25.97 9.05 17.90
CA TYR A 405 25.23 7.82 17.66
C TYR A 405 23.75 7.94 18.07
N GLN A 406 23.47 8.43 19.28
CA GLN A 406 22.08 8.63 19.73
C GLN A 406 21.34 9.68 18.88
N SER A 407 22.00 10.79 18.51
CA SER A 407 21.42 11.79 17.61
C SER A 407 21.12 11.25 16.22
N SER A 408 21.82 10.19 15.77
CA SER A 408 21.55 9.56 14.47
C SER A 408 20.11 9.03 14.35
N PHE A 409 19.46 8.72 15.49
CA PHE A 409 18.08 8.26 15.55
C PHE A 409 17.05 9.39 15.53
N CYS A 410 17.48 10.65 15.47
CA CYS A 410 16.59 11.82 15.47
C CYS A 410 15.61 11.80 16.66
N LEU A 411 16.14 11.48 17.85
CA LEU A 411 15.39 11.47 19.10
C LEU A 411 15.01 12.90 19.48
N ASP A 412 13.95 13.02 20.28
CA ASP A 412 13.54 14.31 20.81
C ASP A 412 14.71 15.01 21.50
N SER A 413 14.83 16.32 21.26
CA SER A 413 15.90 17.20 21.76
C SER A 413 17.34 16.80 21.39
N SER A 414 17.55 15.81 20.53
CA SER A 414 18.89 15.32 20.15
C SER A 414 19.60 16.15 19.07
N LEU A 415 18.87 17.07 18.42
CA LEU A 415 19.30 17.78 17.21
C LEU A 415 19.60 19.27 17.48
N ASN A 416 20.72 19.75 16.96
CA ASN A 416 21.10 21.17 16.95
C ASN A 416 20.38 21.92 15.83
N ARG A 417 19.42 22.78 16.20
CA ARG A 417 18.59 23.54 15.25
C ARG A 417 19.40 24.35 14.24
N THR A 418 20.51 24.97 14.65
CA THR A 418 21.37 25.77 13.76
C THR A 418 22.03 24.91 12.68
N LYS A 419 22.42 23.68 13.02
CA LYS A 419 23.00 22.74 12.05
C LYS A 419 21.95 22.14 11.11
N VAL A 420 20.72 21.95 11.57
CA VAL A 420 19.64 21.29 10.82
C VAL A 420 18.89 22.23 9.88
N ARG A 421 18.71 23.50 10.26
CA ARG A 421 17.85 24.46 9.55
C ARG A 421 18.15 24.52 8.05
N GLY A 422 17.12 24.32 7.23
CA GLY A 422 17.20 24.45 5.77
C GLY A 422 17.83 23.26 5.03
N LYS A 423 17.93 22.09 5.67
CA LYS A 423 18.60 20.90 5.13
C LYS A 423 17.71 19.66 5.09
N ILE A 424 18.13 18.65 4.33
CA ILE A 424 17.63 17.28 4.46
C ILE A 424 18.44 16.57 5.54
N LEU A 425 17.75 15.88 6.46
CA LEU A 425 18.39 15.14 7.53
C LEU A 425 18.32 13.63 7.26
N ILE A 426 19.45 12.94 7.39
CA ILE A 426 19.51 11.47 7.35
C ILE A 426 19.40 10.94 8.78
N CYS A 427 18.34 10.19 9.05
CA CYS A 427 18.04 9.55 10.34
C CYS A 427 18.13 8.03 10.20
N HIS A 428 18.36 7.32 11.30
CA HIS A 428 18.37 5.87 11.38
C HIS A 428 17.15 5.32 12.14
N HIS A 429 16.73 4.11 11.76
CA HIS A 429 15.80 3.29 12.52
C HIS A 429 16.41 1.89 12.69
N THR A 430 16.67 1.51 13.94
CA THR A 430 17.35 0.26 14.29
C THR A 430 16.38 -0.90 14.43
N LYS A 431 16.95 -2.10 14.29
CA LYS A 431 16.23 -3.36 14.47
C LYS A 431 15.52 -3.47 15.83
N GLY A 432 14.19 -3.58 15.77
CA GLY A 432 13.31 -3.78 16.92
C GLY A 432 13.18 -2.56 17.83
N SER A 433 13.44 -1.36 17.31
CA SER A 433 13.04 -0.12 17.98
C SER A 433 11.51 0.01 17.96
N SER A 434 10.92 0.39 19.10
CA SER A 434 9.51 0.77 19.20
C SER A 434 9.29 2.26 18.88
N ASP A 435 10.34 2.99 18.49
CA ASP A 435 10.25 4.42 18.19
C ASP A 435 9.33 4.66 16.98
N SER A 436 8.40 5.59 17.14
CA SER A 436 7.55 6.03 16.04
C SER A 436 8.37 6.74 14.95
N ARG A 437 8.34 6.18 13.74
CA ARG A 437 8.93 6.78 12.52
C ARG A 437 8.31 8.13 12.19
N VAL A 438 7.01 8.29 12.46
CA VAL A 438 6.29 9.56 12.30
C VAL A 438 6.78 10.60 13.30
N SER A 439 6.99 10.22 14.56
CA SER A 439 7.49 11.12 15.60
C SER A 439 8.90 11.62 15.30
N LYS A 440 9.79 10.76 14.76
CA LYS A 440 11.11 11.19 14.26
C LYS A 440 10.98 12.30 13.22
N SER A 441 10.02 12.20 12.30
CA SER A 441 9.76 13.27 11.32
C SER A 441 9.28 14.57 11.97
N MET A 442 8.49 14.50 13.04
CA MET A 442 8.05 15.70 13.77
C MET A 442 9.25 16.40 14.41
N VAL A 443 10.13 15.65 15.08
CA VAL A 443 11.36 16.18 15.67
C VAL A 443 12.24 16.85 14.60
N VAL A 444 12.41 16.19 13.45
CA VAL A 444 13.18 16.72 12.31
C VAL A 444 12.57 18.03 11.77
N LYS A 445 11.23 18.08 11.65
CA LYS A 445 10.50 19.28 11.24
C LYS A 445 10.67 20.43 12.23
N GLU A 446 10.50 20.16 13.51
CA GLU A 446 10.63 21.16 14.59
C GLU A 446 12.05 21.69 14.73
N ALA A 447 13.05 20.88 14.38
CA ALA A 447 14.45 21.31 14.27
C ALA A 447 14.72 22.21 13.05
N GLY A 448 13.75 22.39 12.15
CA GLY A 448 13.82 23.30 10.99
C GLY A 448 14.34 22.66 9.71
N ALA A 449 14.36 21.33 9.61
CA ALA A 449 14.72 20.62 8.39
C ALA A 449 13.65 20.81 7.30
N LEU A 450 14.07 20.67 6.04
CA LEU A 450 13.18 20.70 4.88
C LEU A 450 12.78 19.29 4.41
N GLY A 451 13.58 18.27 4.74
CA GLY A 451 13.42 16.90 4.27
C GLY A 451 13.98 15.88 5.25
N MET A 452 13.52 14.63 5.18
CA MET A 452 14.06 13.51 5.95
C MET A 452 14.28 12.28 5.09
N ILE A 453 15.48 11.69 5.16
CA ILE A 453 15.76 10.35 4.64
C ILE A 453 15.91 9.45 5.86
N LEU A 454 15.03 8.45 5.99
CA LEU A 454 15.10 7.46 7.07
C LEU A 454 15.73 6.18 6.53
N ILE A 455 16.89 5.83 7.07
CA ILE A 455 17.54 4.54 6.79
C ILE A 455 16.98 3.53 7.79
N ASP A 456 16.20 2.57 7.30
CA ASP A 456 15.63 1.49 8.10
C ASP A 456 16.46 0.22 7.91
N GLU A 457 16.93 -0.34 9.02
CA GLU A 457 17.78 -1.54 9.02
C GLU A 457 17.00 -2.85 8.81
N MET A 458 15.66 -2.83 8.95
CA MET A 458 14.80 -4.02 8.94
C MET A 458 13.86 -4.11 7.75
N GLU A 459 13.42 -2.97 7.22
CA GLU A 459 12.28 -2.92 6.29
C GLU A 459 12.64 -2.15 5.02
N ASP A 460 12.85 -2.90 3.94
CA ASP A 460 13.12 -2.34 2.62
C ASP A 460 11.82 -1.94 1.87
N HIS A 461 10.63 -2.25 2.43
CA HIS A 461 9.33 -2.21 1.73
C HIS A 461 8.12 -1.72 2.58
N VAL A 462 8.34 -0.88 3.60
CA VAL A 462 7.24 -0.26 4.36
C VAL A 462 7.23 1.26 4.15
N ALA A 463 6.27 1.70 3.34
CA ALA A 463 6.02 3.11 3.11
C ALA A 463 5.42 3.78 4.37
N ASN A 464 6.11 4.81 4.87
CA ASN A 464 5.71 5.54 6.07
C ASN A 464 5.15 6.93 5.74
N HIS A 465 4.21 7.41 6.57
CA HIS A 465 3.79 8.81 6.53
C HIS A 465 4.82 9.70 7.23
N PHE A 466 5.05 10.90 6.69
CA PHE A 466 5.94 11.89 7.28
C PHE A 466 5.28 13.27 7.32
N THR A 467 5.63 14.06 8.34
CA THR A 467 5.08 15.42 8.53
C THR A 467 5.73 16.50 7.66
N LEU A 468 6.70 16.10 6.84
CA LEU A 468 7.47 16.87 5.87
C LEU A 468 7.85 15.96 4.67
N PRO A 469 8.46 16.47 3.58
CA PRO A 469 9.01 15.60 2.54
C PRO A 469 9.94 14.56 3.15
N GLY A 470 9.67 13.28 2.92
CA GLY A 470 10.52 12.25 3.48
C GLY A 470 10.35 10.92 2.80
N THR A 471 11.34 10.06 2.97
CA THR A 471 11.40 8.74 2.34
C THR A 471 12.15 7.77 3.23
N VAL A 472 11.71 6.52 3.24
CA VAL A 472 12.42 5.40 3.84
C VAL A 472 13.25 4.71 2.77
N VAL A 473 14.47 4.34 3.12
CA VAL A 473 15.32 3.47 2.32
C VAL A 473 15.86 2.35 3.19
N GLY A 474 16.04 1.18 2.58
CA GLY A 474 16.74 0.07 3.22
C GLY A 474 18.22 0.38 3.49
N LYS A 475 18.89 -0.56 4.16
CA LYS A 475 20.29 -0.43 4.53
C LYS A 475 21.23 -0.19 3.33
N THR A 476 21.13 -1.00 2.28
CA THR A 476 22.05 -0.91 1.13
C THR A 476 21.94 0.41 0.35
N PRO A 477 20.73 0.92 0.00
CA PRO A 477 20.62 2.26 -0.55
C PRO A 477 21.03 3.36 0.44
N GLY A 478 20.74 3.19 1.74
CA GLY A 478 21.17 4.10 2.81
C GLY A 478 22.69 4.26 2.87
N ASP A 479 23.43 3.15 2.83
CA ASP A 479 24.90 3.15 2.84
C ASP A 479 25.48 3.90 1.63
N LYS A 480 24.84 3.80 0.45
CA LYS A 480 25.23 4.57 -0.74
C LYS A 480 25.03 6.07 -0.54
N ILE A 481 23.92 6.47 0.08
CA ILE A 481 23.64 7.88 0.41
C ILE A 481 24.66 8.41 1.41
N LEU A 482 24.95 7.65 2.47
CA LEU A 482 25.95 8.00 3.48
C LEU A 482 27.36 8.12 2.86
N SER A 483 27.76 7.17 2.01
CA SER A 483 29.03 7.24 1.29
C SER A 483 29.12 8.48 0.40
N TYR A 484 28.01 8.87 -0.23
CA TYR A 484 27.93 10.06 -1.06
C TYR A 484 28.10 11.34 -0.23
N ILE A 485 27.34 11.51 0.87
CA ILE A 485 27.42 12.73 1.69
C ILE A 485 28.74 12.89 2.44
N ASN A 486 29.42 11.79 2.74
CA ASN A 486 30.73 11.78 3.40
C ASN A 486 31.91 12.09 2.45
N SER A 487 31.68 12.16 1.14
CA SER A 487 32.72 12.54 0.19
C SER A 487 33.18 13.99 0.39
N THR A 488 34.45 14.28 0.07
CA THR A 488 35.07 15.60 0.25
C THR A 488 34.62 16.66 -0.76
N ARG A 489 33.86 16.29 -1.80
CA ARG A 489 33.38 17.23 -2.82
C ARG A 489 32.12 17.95 -2.34
N LEU A 490 32.08 19.28 -2.42
CA LEU A 490 30.93 20.10 -2.01
C LEU A 490 29.61 19.70 -2.71
N SER A 491 29.68 19.28 -3.98
CA SER A 491 28.53 18.81 -4.75
C SER A 491 27.91 17.53 -4.17
N THR A 492 28.62 16.74 -3.37
CA THR A 492 28.10 15.47 -2.84
C THR A 492 27.25 15.61 -1.58
N LYS A 493 27.02 16.83 -1.12
CA LYS A 493 26.18 17.09 0.05
C LYS A 493 24.78 17.56 -0.32
N TYR A 494 24.34 17.39 -1.56
CA TYR A 494 23.05 17.90 -2.02
C TYR A 494 22.16 16.79 -2.55
N CYS A 495 20.91 16.79 -2.08
CA CYS A 495 19.84 15.89 -2.50
C CYS A 495 18.56 16.70 -2.74
N SER A 496 17.68 16.20 -3.60
CA SER A 496 16.31 16.67 -3.77
C SER A 496 15.33 15.52 -3.62
#